data_AF-A0A0P9D505-F1
#
_entry.id   AF-A0A0P9D505-F1
#
_cell.length_a   1.000
_cell.length_b   1.000
_cell.length_c   1.000
_cell.angle_alpha   90.00
_cell.angle_beta   90.00
_cell.angle_gamma   90.00
#
_symmetry.space_group_name_H-M   'P 1'
#
loop_
_entity.id
_entity.type
_entity.pdbx_description
1 polymer ?
#
loop_
_entity_poly.entity_id
_entity_poly.type
_entity_poly.pdbx_seq_one_letter_code
_entity_poly.pdbx_strand_id
1 'polypeptide(L)'
;MDQRDTSAMHEAMEQQNVTIAKAGIMATLNSRCSILAAANPKFGRYDPMKTIAEQIDFPPPLLSRFDIIFKLIDTPDKERDRLLVMMMWGLGGRVSDIINIQTKDVDFSKKEIILTVKKRHGY
;
A
#
# COMPACT_ATOMS: atom_id res chain seq x y z
N MET A 1 -10.85 6.14 -9.76
CA MET A 1 -11.04 4.68 -9.95
C MET A 1 -12.43 4.45 -10.54
N ASP A 2 -12.64 3.52 -11.47
CA ASP A 2 -14.01 3.26 -12.01
C ASP A 2 -14.87 2.58 -10.92
N GLN A 3 -16.18 2.81 -10.96
CA GLN A 3 -17.11 2.25 -9.96
C GLN A 3 -17.14 0.71 -10.01
N ARG A 4 -16.94 0.14 -11.20
CA ARG A 4 -16.84 -1.32 -11.40
C ARG A 4 -15.61 -1.91 -10.71
N ASP A 5 -14.46 -1.25 -10.82
CA ASP A 5 -13.22 -1.68 -10.16
C ASP A 5 -13.37 -1.64 -8.64
N THR A 6 -14.05 -0.62 -8.14
CA THR A 6 -14.36 -0.46 -6.71
C THR A 6 -15.23 -1.61 -6.19
N SER A 7 -16.30 -1.96 -6.92
CA SER A 7 -17.18 -3.07 -6.54
C SER A 7 -16.46 -4.42 -6.59
N ALA A 8 -15.64 -4.67 -7.61
CA ALA A 8 -14.85 -5.90 -7.71
C ALA A 8 -13.81 -6.00 -6.58
N MET A 9 -13.18 -4.89 -6.21
CA MET A 9 -12.26 -4.83 -5.06
C MET A 9 -12.99 -5.08 -3.73
N HIS A 10 -14.19 -4.52 -3.55
CA HIS A 10 -15.01 -4.80 -2.37
C HIS A 10 -15.31 -6.30 -2.21
N GLU A 11 -15.72 -6.96 -3.30
CA GLU A 11 -15.98 -8.40 -3.31
C GLU A 11 -14.71 -9.19 -2.97
N ALA A 12 -13.62 -8.90 -3.69
CA ALA A 12 -12.34 -9.58 -3.51
C ALA A 12 -11.78 -9.46 -2.10
N MET A 13 -11.92 -8.27 -1.47
CA MET A 13 -11.38 -7.98 -0.14
C MET A 13 -12.26 -8.49 0.99
N GLU A 14 -13.58 -8.53 0.82
CA GLU A 14 -14.51 -8.99 1.86
C GLU A 14 -14.72 -10.50 1.80
N GLN A 15 -15.07 -11.01 0.63
CA GLN A 15 -15.52 -12.39 0.47
C GLN A 15 -14.36 -13.33 0.11
N GLN A 16 -13.18 -12.77 -0.19
CA GLN A 16 -12.02 -13.50 -0.70
C GLN A 16 -12.33 -14.33 -1.96
N ASN A 17 -13.33 -13.89 -2.73
CA ASN A 17 -13.70 -14.43 -4.02
C ASN A 17 -14.07 -13.28 -4.97
N VAL A 18 -14.04 -13.55 -6.28
CA VAL A 18 -14.50 -12.63 -7.33
C VAL A 18 -15.44 -13.39 -8.24
N THR A 19 -16.62 -12.82 -8.46
CA THR A 19 -17.65 -13.40 -9.33
C THR A 19 -17.62 -12.72 -10.68
N ILE A 20 -17.52 -13.53 -11.73
CA ILE A 20 -17.49 -13.08 -13.11
C ILE A 20 -18.71 -13.64 -13.83
N ALA A 21 -19.48 -12.73 -14.43
CA ALA A 21 -20.58 -13.06 -15.31
C ALA A 21 -20.29 -12.47 -16.69
N LYS A 22 -19.91 -13.31 -17.66
CA LYS A 22 -19.60 -12.88 -19.03
C LYS A 22 -19.87 -14.00 -20.03
N ALA A 23 -20.43 -13.64 -21.20
CA ALA A 23 -20.72 -14.57 -22.30
C ALA A 23 -21.53 -15.81 -21.86
N GLY A 24 -22.50 -15.64 -20.96
CA GLY A 24 -23.33 -16.72 -20.44
C GLY A 24 -22.64 -17.64 -19.42
N ILE A 25 -21.37 -17.39 -19.10
CA ILE A 25 -20.62 -18.13 -18.09
C ILE A 25 -20.66 -17.33 -16.78
N MET A 26 -21.16 -17.97 -15.74
CA MET A 26 -21.11 -17.49 -14.36
C MET A 26 -20.10 -18.35 -13.60
N ALA A 27 -19.03 -17.73 -13.12
CA ALA A 27 -18.00 -18.42 -12.36
C ALA A 27 -17.56 -17.58 -11.16
N THR A 28 -17.33 -18.24 -10.03
CA THR A 28 -16.76 -17.63 -8.82
C THR A 28 -15.34 -18.15 -8.66
N LEU A 29 -14.38 -17.22 -8.60
CA LEU A 29 -12.95 -17.50 -8.47
C LEU A 29 -12.47 -17.10 -7.08
N ASN A 30 -11.57 -17.90 -6.52
CA ASN A 30 -10.94 -17.59 -5.23
C ASN A 30 -9.91 -16.45 -5.37
N SER A 31 -9.97 -15.45 -4.50
CA SER A 31 -9.08 -14.28 -4.49
C SER A 31 -8.20 -14.19 -3.23
N ARG A 32 -7.73 -15.34 -2.71
CA ARG A 32 -6.70 -15.41 -1.65
C ARG A 32 -5.35 -14.87 -2.14
N CYS A 33 -5.23 -13.56 -2.17
CA CYS A 33 -4.01 -12.82 -2.47
C CYS A 33 -3.82 -11.67 -1.46
N SER A 34 -2.68 -10.99 -1.58
CA SER A 34 -2.47 -9.72 -0.88
C SER A 34 -2.55 -8.57 -1.81
N ILE A 35 -2.95 -7.46 -1.23
CA ILE A 35 -3.17 -6.23 -1.93
C ILE A 35 -2.12 -5.26 -1.45
N LEU A 36 -1.26 -4.87 -2.38
CA LEU A 36 -0.40 -3.72 -2.22
C LEU A 36 -1.05 -2.59 -3.01
N ALA A 37 -1.36 -1.49 -2.34
CA ALA A 37 -1.92 -0.30 -2.95
C ALA A 37 -0.95 0.87 -2.78
N ALA A 38 -0.76 1.63 -3.87
CA ALA A 38 -0.08 2.91 -3.85
C ALA A 38 -1.10 3.98 -4.26
N ALA A 39 -1.20 5.03 -3.45
CA ALA A 39 -2.09 6.14 -3.71
C ALA A 39 -1.33 7.46 -3.51
N ASN A 40 -1.59 8.41 -4.39
CA ASN A 40 -1.06 9.76 -4.27
C ASN A 40 -2.11 10.68 -3.62
N PRO A 41 -1.70 11.69 -2.85
CA PRO A 41 -2.61 12.73 -2.37
C PRO A 41 -3.26 13.48 -3.54
N LYS A 42 -4.54 13.85 -3.41
CA LYS A 42 -5.35 14.57 -4.43
C LYS A 42 -4.68 15.83 -4.99
N PHE A 43 -3.95 16.57 -4.14
CA PHE A 43 -3.29 17.82 -4.51
C PHE A 43 -1.76 17.67 -4.69
N GLY A 44 -1.27 16.44 -4.86
CA GLY A 44 0.15 16.14 -5.08
C GLY A 44 1.07 16.31 -3.87
N ARG A 45 0.58 16.92 -2.77
CA ARG A 45 1.30 17.03 -1.50
C ARG A 45 0.46 16.50 -0.35
N TYR A 46 1.13 15.87 0.61
CA TYR A 46 0.53 15.41 1.85
C TYR A 46 0.35 16.59 2.82
N ASP A 47 -0.84 16.73 3.40
CA ASP A 47 -1.16 17.79 4.36
C ASP A 47 -1.33 17.18 5.77
N PRO A 48 -0.43 17.45 6.74
CA PRO A 48 -0.49 16.83 8.06
C PRO A 48 -1.77 17.15 8.85
N MET A 49 -2.53 18.18 8.46
CA MET A 49 -3.72 18.64 9.19
C MET A 49 -5.02 17.92 8.77
N LYS A 50 -4.99 17.10 7.71
CA LYS A 50 -6.16 16.34 7.23
C LYS A 50 -5.96 14.85 7.39
N THR A 51 -7.07 14.11 7.42
CA THR A 51 -7.02 12.65 7.51
C THR A 51 -6.59 12.03 6.17
N ILE A 52 -6.01 10.83 6.23
CA ILE A 52 -5.58 10.11 5.02
C ILE A 52 -6.78 9.89 4.06
N ALA A 53 -7.94 9.52 4.61
CA ALA A 53 -9.15 9.24 3.84
C ALA A 53 -9.65 10.46 3.04
N GLU A 54 -9.53 11.68 3.58
CA GLU A 54 -9.92 12.90 2.88
C GLU A 54 -8.97 13.24 1.72
N GLN A 55 -7.70 12.86 1.87
CA GLN A 55 -6.61 13.23 0.98
C GLN A 55 -6.40 12.27 -0.19
N ILE A 56 -6.84 11.02 -0.08
CA ILE A 56 -6.73 10.02 -1.14
C ILE A 56 -8.07 9.85 -1.87
N ASP A 57 -8.03 9.53 -3.15
CA ASP A 57 -9.22 9.15 -3.93
C ASP A 57 -9.50 7.65 -3.76
N PHE A 58 -9.78 7.24 -2.52
CA PHE A 58 -10.02 5.85 -2.17
C PHE A 58 -11.26 5.74 -1.26
N PRO A 59 -12.21 4.84 -1.55
CA PRO A 59 -13.42 4.69 -0.74
C PRO A 59 -13.08 4.35 0.72
N PRO A 60 -13.63 5.09 1.71
CA PRO A 60 -13.37 4.83 3.13
C PRO A 60 -13.59 3.37 3.57
N PRO A 61 -14.61 2.64 3.10
CA PRO A 61 -14.81 1.25 3.53
C PRO A 61 -13.77 0.27 2.96
N LEU A 62 -13.11 0.59 1.84
CA LEU A 62 -11.96 -0.18 1.38
C LEU A 62 -10.70 0.17 2.19
N LEU A 63 -10.52 1.45 2.54
CA LEU A 63 -9.36 1.90 3.30
C LEU A 63 -9.27 1.20 4.66
N SER A 64 -10.41 1.06 5.35
CA SER A 64 -10.49 0.38 6.66
C SER A 64 -10.17 -1.11 6.61
N ARG A 65 -10.08 -1.72 5.42
CA ARG A 65 -9.71 -3.14 5.25
C ARG A 65 -8.21 -3.35 5.13
N PHE A 66 -7.42 -2.29 4.97
CA PHE A 66 -5.98 -2.38 5.02
C PHE A 66 -5.53 -2.52 6.47
N ASP A 67 -4.86 -3.63 6.75
CA ASP A 67 -4.29 -3.91 8.07
C ASP A 67 -3.13 -2.91 8.39
N ILE A 68 -2.42 -2.41 7.37
CA ILE A 68 -1.27 -1.49 7.51
C ILE A 68 -1.32 -0.41 6.44
N ILE A 69 -1.09 0.85 6.83
CA ILE A 69 -1.00 2.00 5.93
C ILE A 69 0.33 2.73 6.17
N PHE A 70 1.20 2.78 5.16
CA PHE A 70 2.45 3.52 5.20
C PHE A 70 2.32 4.87 4.47
N LYS A 71 2.75 5.93 5.14
CA LYS A 71 2.85 7.27 4.55
C LYS A 71 4.29 7.56 4.17
N LEU A 72 4.53 7.82 2.90
CA LEU A 72 5.82 8.28 2.39
C LEU A 72 5.71 9.78 2.13
N ILE A 73 6.30 10.59 3.03
CA ILE A 73 6.26 12.05 2.94
C ILE A 73 7.64 12.54 2.51
N ASP A 74 7.66 13.34 1.46
CA ASP A 74 8.86 14.02 1.01
C ASP A 74 9.07 15.29 1.87
N THR A 75 10.09 15.26 2.72
CA THR A 75 10.46 16.39 3.58
C THR A 75 11.84 16.87 3.13
N PRO A 76 12.01 18.16 2.79
CA PRO A 76 13.31 18.67 2.35
C PRO A 76 14.39 18.46 3.41
N ASP A 77 15.47 17.77 3.06
CA ASP A 77 16.60 17.49 3.95
C ASP A 77 17.87 17.43 3.11
N LYS A 78 18.74 18.43 3.30
CA LYS A 78 19.96 18.60 2.50
C LYS A 78 20.88 17.38 2.54
N GLU A 79 21.02 16.72 3.68
CA GLU A 79 21.92 15.58 3.82
C GLU A 79 21.30 14.34 3.15
N ARG A 80 20.00 14.13 3.33
CA ARG A 80 19.26 13.05 2.67
C ARG A 80 19.22 13.22 1.15
N ASP A 81 18.96 14.43 0.68
CA ASP A 81 18.91 14.78 -0.75
C ASP A 81 20.28 14.59 -1.40
N ARG A 82 21.36 15.03 -0.73
CA ARG A 82 22.73 14.82 -1.19
C ARG A 82 23.05 13.33 -1.32
N LEU A 83 22.68 12.54 -0.32
CA LEU A 83 22.89 11.10 -0.33
C LEU A 83 22.08 10.41 -1.45
N LEU A 84 20.83 10.83 -1.66
CA LEU A 84 19.99 10.33 -2.76
C LEU A 84 20.63 10.60 -4.13
N VAL A 85 21.14 11.81 -4.35
CA VAL A 85 21.87 12.15 -5.59
C VAL A 85 23.12 11.30 -5.73
N MET A 86 23.91 11.12 -4.67
CA MET A 86 25.09 10.26 -4.70
C MET A 86 24.74 8.80 -5.04
N MET A 87 23.61 8.28 -4.56
CA MET A 87 23.12 6.95 -4.96
C MET A 87 22.69 6.90 -6.41
N MET A 88 21.89 7.87 -6.86
CA MET A 88 21.45 7.94 -8.26
C MET A 88 22.63 8.00 -9.23
N TRP A 89 23.73 8.62 -8.81
CA TRP A 89 24.98 8.73 -9.59
C TRP A 89 25.94 7.54 -9.42
N GLY A 90 25.57 6.54 -8.60
CA GLY A 90 26.41 5.36 -8.38
C GLY A 90 27.67 5.62 -7.53
N LEU A 91 27.75 6.75 -6.82
CA LEU A 91 28.90 7.17 -6.03
C LEU A 91 28.96 6.53 -4.63
N GLY A 92 28.19 5.46 -4.38
CA GLY A 92 28.39 4.59 -3.21
C GLY A 92 27.63 4.95 -1.93
N GLY A 93 26.48 5.64 -2.01
CA GLY A 93 25.59 5.78 -0.86
C GLY A 93 24.94 4.45 -0.44
N ARG A 94 24.80 4.17 0.87
CA ARG A 94 24.05 3.00 1.37
C ARG A 94 22.58 3.33 1.62
N VAL A 95 21.66 2.50 1.11
CA VAL A 95 20.20 2.68 1.21
C VAL A 95 19.72 2.87 2.66
N SER A 96 20.39 2.22 3.61
CA SER A 96 20.14 2.35 5.05
C SER A 96 20.22 3.80 5.56
N ASP A 97 21.05 4.61 4.92
CA ASP A 97 21.38 5.96 5.38
C ASP A 97 20.32 6.99 4.90
N ILE A 98 19.47 6.62 3.91
CA ILE A 98 18.35 7.46 3.40
C ILE A 98 17.02 7.15 4.10
N ILE A 99 16.80 5.87 4.39
CA ILE A 99 15.50 5.37 4.81
C ILE A 99 15.42 5.40 6.34
N ASN A 100 15.07 6.56 6.90
CA ASN A 100 14.65 6.64 8.30
C ASN A 100 13.20 6.17 8.46
N ILE A 101 12.95 4.86 8.26
CA ILE A 101 11.68 4.30 8.72
C ILE A 101 11.78 4.26 10.25
N GLN A 102 11.16 5.23 10.91
CA GLN A 102 10.93 5.13 12.35
C GLN A 102 9.86 4.06 12.59
N THR A 103 10.29 2.80 12.66
CA THR A 103 9.50 1.69 13.20
C THR A 103 9.47 1.82 14.73
N LYS A 104 8.90 2.90 15.27
CA LYS A 104 8.90 3.08 16.73
C LYS A 104 7.90 2.20 17.48
N ASP A 105 7.08 1.42 16.78
CA ASP A 105 6.31 0.29 17.33
C ASP A 105 6.19 -0.87 16.32
N VAL A 106 7.32 -1.33 15.76
CA VAL A 106 7.34 -2.63 15.07
C VAL A 106 8.36 -3.52 15.74
N ASP A 107 7.87 -4.33 16.68
CA ASP A 107 8.62 -5.46 17.23
C ASP A 107 8.78 -6.53 16.14
N PHE A 108 10.03 -6.83 15.79
CA PHE A 108 10.45 -7.84 14.82
C PHE A 108 10.90 -9.12 15.52
N SER A 109 10.08 -9.72 16.39
CA SER A 109 10.33 -11.10 16.86
C SER A 109 10.33 -12.15 15.73
N LYS A 110 10.13 -11.74 14.48
CA LYS A 110 10.79 -12.35 13.31
C LYS A 110 11.50 -11.26 12.50
N LYS A 111 12.83 -11.35 12.43
CA LYS A 111 13.68 -10.62 11.50
C LYS A 111 13.29 -10.95 10.06
N GLU A 112 12.51 -10.09 9.40
CA GLU A 112 12.39 -10.01 7.93
C GLU A 112 11.54 -8.79 7.54
N ILE A 113 11.83 -8.18 6.40
CA ILE A 113 10.91 -7.26 5.71
C ILE A 113 9.83 -8.15 5.09
N ILE A 114 8.65 -8.23 5.70
CA ILE A 114 7.56 -9.10 5.23
C ILE A 114 6.49 -8.25 4.53
N LEU A 115 6.51 -8.28 3.20
CA LEU A 115 5.31 -8.05 2.38
C LEU A 115 4.31 -9.19 2.67
N THR A 116 3.37 -9.01 3.60
CA THR A 116 2.42 -10.07 3.99
C THR A 116 1.17 -10.04 3.08
N VAL A 117 1.26 -10.68 1.92
CA VAL A 117 0.97 -12.12 1.77
C VAL A 117 -0.22 -12.78 2.53
N LYS A 118 -1.37 -12.17 2.84
CA LYS A 118 -2.58 -12.82 3.38
C LYS A 118 -3.03 -14.02 2.51
N LYS A 119 -2.69 -15.24 2.94
CA LYS A 119 -3.37 -16.48 2.56
C LYS A 119 -3.86 -17.15 3.84
N ARG A 120 -5.15 -17.46 3.95
CA ARG A 120 -5.70 -18.25 5.07
C ARG A 120 -6.05 -19.69 4.62
N HIS A 121 -5.69 -20.61 5.51
CA HIS A 121 -5.70 -22.08 5.39
C HIS A 121 -7.08 -22.72 5.54
N GLY A 122 -7.18 -23.95 5.01
CA GLY A 122 -8.21 -24.97 5.19
C GLY A 122 -8.02 -25.97 4.04
N TYR A 123 -7.66 -27.25 4.22
CA TYR A 123 -7.60 -28.12 5.40
C TYR A 123 -6.17 -28.64 5.65
#